data_AF-A0A1E7EY86-F1
#
_entry.id   AF-A0A1E7EY86-F1
#
_cell.length_a   1.000
_cell.length_b   1.000
_cell.length_c   1.000
_cell.angle_alpha   90.00
_cell.angle_beta   90.00
_cell.angle_gamma   90.00
#
_symmetry.space_group_name_H-M   'P 1'
#
loop_
_entity.id
_entity.type
_entity.pdbx_description
1 polymer ?
#
loop_
_entity_poly.entity_id
_entity_poly.type
_entity_poly.pdbx_seq_one_letter_code
_entity_poly.pdbx_strand_id
1 'polypeptide(L)'
;MIKVEAENGIKRKKTSETSATKTLESPLTTSKNKKRCVDGEESGSVVVSLEVYIIKLQKENAEVKAENVEVKTENFEVKAKIAELEALVETLKLRHSNQEEEEEDDEDDIVSDDDDSKEDQSNPWNIKYKQLLQYRMVNGDCRVPGGYKQNPQLGRWVMNQRQSYNNVQTGKKGGSGKISQERIEKLDSIGFFWGVKYSTGTERSFKEYISELQKYKNTIGNFDVHPNHELGKWISRLRAEYKMLKKGRPALITLDQIQELKEIGFRWKRQTK
;
A
#
# COMPACT_ATOMS: atom_id res chain seq x y z
N MET A 1 -12.89 -48.16 22.99
CA MET A 1 -13.92 -47.11 22.88
C MET A 1 -13.57 -46.27 21.67
N ILE A 2 -14.25 -46.46 20.53
CA ILE A 2 -15.41 -45.64 20.07
C ILE A 2 -14.93 -44.17 19.90
N LYS A 3 -14.92 -43.53 18.73
CA LYS A 3 -15.75 -43.64 17.51
C LYS A 3 -15.01 -43.01 16.32
N VAL A 4 -15.13 -43.64 15.15
CA VAL A 4 -14.79 -43.12 13.82
C VAL A 4 -16.11 -43.06 13.07
N GLU A 5 -16.48 -41.91 12.50
CA GLU A 5 -17.63 -41.63 11.61
C GLU A 5 -17.58 -40.11 11.32
N ALA A 6 -17.87 -39.52 10.15
CA ALA A 6 -18.67 -39.91 8.98
C ALA A 6 -18.13 -39.09 7.75
N GLU A 7 -17.88 -39.70 6.59
CA GLU A 7 -18.78 -39.93 5.44
C GLU A 7 -19.40 -38.69 4.77
N ASN A 8 -19.12 -38.57 3.46
CA ASN A 8 -20.08 -38.48 2.33
C ASN A 8 -19.45 -37.68 1.17
N GLY A 9 -19.47 -38.06 -0.10
CA GLY A 9 -20.14 -39.17 -0.78
C GLY A 9 -19.99 -38.90 -2.29
N ILE A 10 -19.23 -39.76 -2.97
CA ILE A 10 -19.02 -39.72 -4.42
C ILE A 10 -20.26 -40.29 -5.10
N LYS A 11 -20.93 -39.52 -5.97
CA LYS A 11 -21.89 -40.06 -6.95
C LYS A 11 -21.46 -39.70 -8.37
N ARG A 12 -20.90 -40.70 -9.05
CA ARG A 12 -20.72 -40.77 -10.50
C ARG A 12 -22.10 -40.85 -11.19
N LYS A 13 -22.30 -40.07 -12.25
CA LYS A 13 -23.28 -40.41 -13.30
C LYS A 13 -22.53 -40.63 -14.61
N LYS A 14 -22.60 -41.87 -15.09
CA LYS A 14 -22.31 -42.30 -16.47
C LYS A 14 -23.55 -42.07 -17.32
N THR A 15 -23.38 -41.51 -18.51
CA THR A 15 -24.21 -41.73 -19.72
C THR A 15 -23.35 -41.28 -20.90
N SER A 16 -22.60 -42.18 -21.53
CA SER A 16 -22.97 -42.96 -22.73
C SER A 16 -23.02 -42.12 -24.01
N GLU A 17 -21.94 -42.28 -24.79
CA GLU A 17 -21.84 -41.98 -26.21
C GLU A 17 -22.99 -42.61 -27.00
N THR A 18 -23.48 -41.91 -28.02
CA THR A 18 -24.00 -42.55 -29.25
C THR A 18 -23.77 -41.62 -30.42
N SER A 19 -22.92 -42.11 -31.33
CA SER A 19 -22.66 -41.59 -32.66
C SER A 19 -23.84 -41.93 -33.57
N ALA A 20 -24.32 -40.97 -34.36
CA ALA A 20 -25.20 -41.24 -35.49
C ALA A 20 -25.04 -40.15 -36.56
N THR A 21 -24.17 -40.43 -37.51
CA THR A 21 -24.10 -39.77 -38.82
C THR A 21 -25.40 -39.98 -39.58
N LYS A 22 -26.03 -38.90 -40.06
CA LYS A 22 -27.09 -39.01 -41.07
C LYS A 22 -26.99 -37.88 -42.09
N THR A 23 -26.25 -38.16 -43.15
CA THR A 23 -26.40 -37.56 -44.48
C THR A 23 -27.79 -37.91 -44.99
N LEU A 24 -28.61 -36.90 -45.32
CA LEU A 24 -29.79 -37.07 -46.17
C LEU A 24 -29.88 -35.88 -47.11
N GLU A 25 -29.86 -36.21 -48.39
CA GLU A 25 -29.98 -35.35 -49.55
C GLU A 25 -31.30 -34.55 -49.55
N SER A 26 -31.23 -33.34 -50.11
CA SER A 26 -32.37 -32.50 -50.40
C SER A 26 -33.05 -32.94 -51.71
N PRO A 27 -34.39 -33.02 -51.80
CA PRO A 27 -35.07 -33.07 -53.08
C PRO A 27 -35.44 -31.65 -53.55
N LEU A 28 -34.98 -31.31 -54.75
CA LEU A 28 -35.53 -30.22 -55.56
C LEU A 28 -37.03 -30.45 -55.79
N THR A 29 -37.88 -29.49 -55.43
CA THR A 29 -39.07 -29.17 -56.25
C THR A 29 -39.34 -27.67 -56.24
N THR A 30 -39.66 -27.18 -57.42
CA THR A 30 -39.95 -25.80 -57.81
C THR A 30 -41.28 -25.30 -57.23
N SER A 31 -41.33 -24.06 -56.75
CA SER A 31 -42.52 -23.22 -56.95
C SER A 31 -42.18 -21.74 -56.85
N LYS A 32 -42.29 -21.05 -57.99
CA LYS A 32 -42.25 -19.59 -58.08
C LYS A 32 -43.47 -19.03 -57.36
N ASN A 33 -43.28 -18.18 -56.36
CA ASN A 33 -44.28 -17.17 -56.05
C ASN A 33 -43.62 -15.84 -55.66
N LYS A 34 -43.83 -14.86 -56.53
CA LYS A 34 -43.28 -13.50 -56.50
C LYS A 34 -44.05 -12.68 -55.46
N LYS A 35 -43.43 -12.36 -54.31
CA LYS A 35 -43.90 -11.29 -53.40
C LYS A 35 -42.73 -10.48 -52.86
N ARG A 36 -42.67 -9.23 -53.33
CA ARG A 36 -42.12 -7.99 -52.71
C ARG A 36 -40.80 -8.08 -51.94
N CYS A 37 -39.76 -7.51 -52.55
CA CYS A 37 -38.61 -6.91 -51.88
C CYS A 37 -39.06 -5.71 -51.04
N VAL A 38 -38.76 -5.70 -49.75
CA VAL A 38 -37.86 -4.79 -48.97
C VAL A 38 -37.79 -5.49 -47.59
N ASP A 39 -36.60 -5.76 -47.04
CA ASP A 39 -36.32 -6.21 -45.62
C ASP A 39 -35.05 -7.10 -45.52
N GLY A 40 -34.47 -7.53 -46.64
CA GLY A 40 -33.29 -8.42 -46.66
C GLY A 40 -31.92 -7.74 -46.55
N GLU A 41 -31.77 -6.51 -47.02
CA GLU A 41 -30.47 -5.82 -47.06
C GLU A 41 -30.10 -5.17 -45.71
N GLU A 42 -31.06 -4.61 -44.98
CA GLU A 42 -30.81 -4.07 -43.63
C GLU A 42 -30.47 -5.19 -42.63
N SER A 43 -31.15 -6.34 -42.71
CA SER A 43 -30.88 -7.49 -41.83
C SER A 43 -29.48 -8.07 -42.05
N GLY A 44 -29.01 -8.16 -43.30
CA GLY A 44 -27.66 -8.62 -43.62
C GLY A 44 -26.58 -7.65 -43.11
N SER A 45 -26.80 -6.34 -43.24
CA SER A 45 -25.89 -5.30 -42.74
C SER A 45 -25.75 -5.32 -41.22
N VAL A 46 -26.83 -5.60 -40.49
CA VAL A 46 -26.82 -5.70 -39.02
C VAL A 46 -26.08 -6.97 -38.59
N VAL A 47 -26.27 -8.11 -39.26
CA VAL A 47 -25.56 -9.35 -38.97
C VAL A 47 -24.05 -9.20 -39.17
N VAL A 48 -23.61 -8.61 -40.29
CA VAL A 48 -22.18 -8.33 -40.54
C VAL A 48 -21.60 -7.40 -39.47
N SER A 49 -22.36 -6.39 -39.03
CA SER A 49 -21.93 -5.49 -37.95
C SER A 49 -21.78 -6.19 -36.60
N LEU A 50 -22.69 -7.12 -36.28
CA LEU A 50 -22.60 -7.94 -35.06
C LEU A 50 -21.44 -8.92 -35.12
N GLU A 51 -21.16 -9.54 -36.27
CA GLU A 51 -20.01 -10.43 -36.46
C GLU A 51 -18.68 -9.70 -36.24
N VAL A 52 -18.54 -8.49 -36.80
CA VAL A 52 -17.36 -7.63 -36.57
C VAL A 52 -17.21 -7.29 -35.08
N TYR A 53 -18.31 -6.99 -34.40
CA TYR A 53 -18.30 -6.70 -32.97
C TYR A 53 -17.93 -7.93 -32.12
N ILE A 54 -18.42 -9.12 -32.48
CA ILE A 54 -18.06 -10.39 -31.83
C ILE A 54 -16.56 -10.64 -31.97
N ILE A 55 -15.99 -10.45 -33.17
CA ILE A 55 -14.54 -10.61 -33.40
C ILE A 55 -13.74 -9.63 -32.53
N LYS A 56 -14.20 -8.38 -32.43
CA LYS A 56 -13.57 -7.38 -31.57
C LYS A 56 -13.58 -7.82 -30.09
N LEU A 57 -14.73 -8.27 -29.59
CA LEU A 57 -14.85 -8.77 -28.20
C LEU A 57 -14.01 -10.03 -27.95
N GLN A 58 -13.91 -10.93 -28.93
CA GLN A 58 -13.06 -12.11 -28.82
C GLN A 58 -11.58 -11.74 -28.71
N LYS A 59 -11.13 -10.72 -29.46
CA LYS A 59 -9.76 -10.19 -29.38
C LYS A 59 -9.49 -9.55 -28.01
N GLU A 60 -10.37 -8.66 -27.55
CA GLU A 60 -10.25 -8.02 -26.22
C GLU A 60 -10.21 -9.08 -25.10
N ASN A 61 -11.05 -10.11 -25.18
CA ASN A 61 -11.03 -11.22 -24.22
C ASN A 61 -9.73 -12.04 -24.27
N ALA A 62 -9.10 -12.19 -25.45
CA ALA A 62 -7.82 -12.86 -25.58
C ALA A 62 -6.67 -12.03 -24.96
N GLU A 63 -6.69 -10.71 -25.15
CA GLU A 63 -5.73 -9.79 -24.52
C GLU A 63 -5.83 -9.81 -22.99
N VAL A 64 -7.06 -9.73 -22.45
CA VAL A 64 -7.32 -9.84 -21.00
C VAL A 64 -6.85 -11.18 -20.44
N LYS A 65 -6.99 -12.27 -21.20
CA LYS A 65 -6.49 -13.59 -20.78
C LYS A 65 -4.96 -13.63 -20.74
N ALA A 66 -4.29 -13.00 -21.70
CA ALA A 66 -2.83 -12.92 -21.72
C ALA A 66 -2.30 -12.11 -20.51
N GLU A 67 -2.87 -10.95 -20.25
CA GLU A 67 -2.52 -10.12 -19.07
C GLU A 67 -2.76 -10.90 -17.76
N ASN A 68 -3.87 -11.64 -17.65
CA ASN A 68 -4.11 -12.51 -16.50
C ASN A 68 -3.10 -13.65 -16.34
N VAL A 69 -2.49 -14.14 -17.43
CA VAL A 69 -1.44 -15.17 -17.37
C VAL A 69 -0.14 -14.54 -16.85
N GLU A 70 0.22 -13.36 -17.34
CA GLU A 70 1.39 -12.60 -16.89
C GLU A 70 1.30 -12.25 -15.40
N VAL A 71 0.14 -11.73 -14.96
CA VAL A 71 -0.12 -11.47 -13.54
C VAL A 71 -0.03 -12.75 -12.69
N LYS A 72 -0.45 -13.90 -13.22
CA LYS A 72 -0.31 -15.19 -12.51
C LYS A 72 1.15 -15.62 -12.38
N THR A 73 1.97 -15.39 -13.40
CA THR A 73 3.40 -15.70 -13.35
C THR A 73 4.13 -14.79 -12.37
N GLU A 74 3.88 -13.48 -12.39
CA GLU A 74 4.45 -12.54 -11.41
C GLU A 74 4.04 -12.89 -9.98
N ASN A 75 2.77 -13.26 -9.77
CA ASN A 75 2.31 -13.72 -8.46
C ASN A 75 3.01 -15.00 -7.99
N PHE A 76 3.39 -15.90 -8.90
CA PHE A 76 4.15 -17.09 -8.55
C PHE A 76 5.57 -16.74 -8.12
N GLU A 77 6.24 -15.83 -8.84
CA GLU A 77 7.57 -15.34 -8.48
C GLU A 77 7.58 -14.63 -7.13
N VAL A 78 6.58 -13.80 -6.85
CA VAL A 78 6.43 -13.12 -5.56
C VAL A 78 6.23 -14.14 -4.44
N LYS A 79 5.39 -15.17 -4.65
CA LYS A 79 5.21 -16.25 -3.66
C LYS A 79 6.50 -17.01 -3.40
N ALA A 80 7.32 -17.26 -4.41
CA ALA A 80 8.62 -17.91 -4.25
C ALA A 80 9.57 -17.05 -3.39
N LYS A 81 9.66 -15.74 -3.66
CA LYS A 81 10.45 -14.81 -2.85
C LYS A 81 9.98 -14.71 -1.40
N ILE A 82 8.67 -14.73 -1.18
CA ILE A 82 8.09 -14.75 0.17
C ILE A 82 8.54 -16.00 0.92
N ALA A 83 8.45 -17.18 0.29
CA ALA A 83 8.88 -18.44 0.92
C ALA A 83 10.38 -18.46 1.25
N GLU A 84 11.23 -17.89 0.39
CA GLU A 84 12.68 -17.74 0.65
C GLU A 84 12.94 -16.86 1.87
N LEU A 85 12.25 -15.72 1.98
CA LEU A 85 12.38 -14.83 3.13
C LEU A 85 11.85 -15.46 4.42
N GLU A 86 10.73 -16.18 4.37
CA GLU A 86 10.19 -16.91 5.53
C GLU A 86 11.18 -17.96 6.04
N ALA A 87 11.82 -18.71 5.14
CA ALA A 87 12.88 -19.65 5.51
C ALA A 87 14.08 -18.94 6.15
N LEU A 88 14.53 -17.82 5.58
CA LEU A 88 15.63 -17.04 6.16
C LEU A 88 15.29 -16.53 7.57
N VAL A 89 14.09 -15.98 7.76
CA VAL A 89 13.61 -15.55 9.08
C VAL A 89 13.67 -16.68 10.08
N GLU A 90 13.26 -17.89 9.69
CA GLU A 90 13.29 -19.05 10.57
C GLU A 90 14.73 -19.48 10.93
N THR A 91 15.65 -19.44 9.97
CA THR A 91 17.08 -19.72 10.25
C THR A 91 17.70 -18.71 11.21
N LEU A 92 17.32 -17.43 11.11
CA LEU A 92 17.81 -16.39 12.00
C LEU A 92 17.24 -16.57 13.41
N LYS A 93 15.96 -16.89 13.56
CA LYS A 93 15.39 -17.20 14.89
C LYS A 93 16.11 -18.36 15.56
N LEU A 94 16.40 -19.43 14.80
CA LEU A 94 17.09 -20.59 15.35
C LEU A 94 18.53 -20.25 15.77
N ARG A 95 19.23 -19.43 14.97
CA ARG A 95 20.56 -18.93 15.35
C ARG A 95 20.51 -18.14 16.66
N HIS A 96 19.55 -17.21 16.79
CA HIS A 96 19.40 -16.42 18.00
C HIS A 96 19.05 -17.28 19.22
N SER A 97 18.21 -18.32 19.05
CA SER A 97 17.88 -19.27 20.12
C SER A 97 19.07 -20.11 20.56
N ASN A 98 19.95 -20.53 19.63
CA ASN A 98 21.15 -21.30 19.97
C ASN A 98 22.24 -20.41 20.61
N GLN A 99 22.26 -19.11 20.28
CA GLN A 99 23.19 -18.15 20.88
C GLN A 99 22.84 -17.82 22.34
N GLU A 100 21.58 -18.05 22.75
CA GLU A 100 21.12 -17.89 24.15
C GLU A 100 21.45 -19.13 25.02
N GLU A 101 21.76 -20.29 24.43
CA GLU A 101 22.10 -21.53 25.17
C GLU A 101 23.62 -21.77 25.35
N GLU A 102 24.49 -20.99 24.69
CA GLU A 102 25.96 -21.09 24.83
C GLU A 102 26.58 -20.05 25.79
N GLU A 103 25.78 -19.22 26.49
CA GLU A 103 26.27 -18.23 27.49
C GLU A 103 26.03 -18.62 28.97
N GLU A 104 25.65 -19.88 29.27
CA GLU A 104 25.60 -20.43 30.63
C GLU A 104 26.58 -21.60 30.78
N ASP A 105 27.88 -21.36 30.68
CA ASP A 105 28.93 -22.24 31.23
C ASP A 105 30.29 -21.54 30.99
N ASP A 106 30.68 -20.63 31.89
CA ASP A 106 32.07 -20.31 32.26
C ASP A 106 32.07 -19.09 33.21
N GLU A 107 31.76 -19.33 34.49
CA GLU A 107 32.31 -18.54 35.58
C GLU A 107 33.84 -18.74 35.55
N ASP A 108 34.61 -17.85 34.91
CA ASP A 108 36.02 -17.59 35.25
C ASP A 108 36.56 -16.32 34.54
N ASP A 109 36.57 -15.22 35.29
CA ASP A 109 37.63 -14.20 35.37
C ASP A 109 38.32 -13.71 34.06
N ILE A 110 37.64 -12.89 33.24
CA ILE A 110 38.31 -11.96 32.31
C ILE A 110 37.63 -10.58 32.34
N VAL A 111 38.32 -9.64 32.99
CA VAL A 111 38.17 -8.19 32.75
C VAL A 111 38.59 -7.86 31.32
N SER A 112 37.62 -7.48 30.48
CA SER A 112 37.88 -6.63 29.31
C SER A 112 36.70 -5.69 29.09
N ASP A 113 36.97 -4.42 29.39
CA ASP A 113 36.21 -3.25 29.01
C ASP A 113 35.84 -3.27 27.50
N ASP A 114 34.68 -2.68 27.18
CA ASP A 114 34.16 -2.35 25.84
C ASP A 114 33.34 -3.41 25.08
N ASP A 115 32.17 -3.80 25.61
CA ASP A 115 31.04 -4.27 24.77
C ASP A 115 29.76 -3.44 25.04
N ASP A 116 29.67 -2.31 24.33
CA ASP A 116 28.59 -1.30 24.34
C ASP A 116 27.38 -1.72 23.48
N SER A 117 27.05 -3.01 23.40
CA SER A 117 26.01 -3.52 22.48
C SER A 117 24.74 -4.09 23.13
N LYS A 118 24.57 -3.96 24.45
CA LYS A 118 23.26 -4.16 25.11
C LYS A 118 22.42 -2.88 25.04
N GLU A 119 21.94 -2.55 23.84
CA GLU A 119 20.97 -1.46 23.63
C GLU A 119 19.65 -1.82 24.34
N ASP A 120 19.54 -1.34 25.58
CA ASP A 120 18.54 -1.63 26.60
C ASP A 120 17.09 -1.68 26.05
N GLN A 121 16.57 -2.90 25.87
CA GLN A 121 15.19 -3.18 25.47
C GLN A 121 14.17 -2.75 26.54
N SER A 122 14.60 -2.46 27.77
CA SER A 122 13.77 -1.99 28.88
C SER A 122 13.57 -0.48 28.88
N ASN A 123 14.38 0.29 28.14
CA ASN A 123 14.30 1.75 28.16
C ASN A 123 12.93 2.24 27.63
N PRO A 124 12.10 2.91 28.47
CA PRO A 124 10.77 3.36 28.07
C PRO A 124 10.76 4.29 26.86
N TRP A 125 11.85 5.04 26.64
CA TRP A 125 11.98 5.90 25.47
C TRP A 125 12.18 5.08 24.18
N ASN A 126 13.03 4.05 24.23
CA ASN A 126 13.28 3.15 23.09
C ASN A 126 12.01 2.39 22.69
N ILE A 127 11.21 1.95 23.66
CA ILE A 127 9.91 1.30 23.40
C ILE A 127 8.97 2.25 22.63
N LYS A 128 8.87 3.52 23.05
CA LYS A 128 8.02 4.51 22.37
C LYS A 128 8.57 4.91 20.99
N TYR A 129 9.90 4.94 20.84
CA TYR A 129 10.55 5.14 19.56
C TYR A 129 10.22 4.01 18.57
N LYS A 130 10.26 2.73 19.00
CA LYS A 130 9.82 1.59 18.19
C LYS A 130 8.33 1.69 17.80
N GLN A 131 7.46 2.11 18.72
CA GLN A 131 6.03 2.35 18.42
C GLN A 131 5.85 3.47 17.38
N LEU A 132 6.69 4.51 17.41
CA LEU A 132 6.67 5.58 16.42
C LEU A 132 7.13 5.10 15.03
N LEU A 133 8.13 4.21 14.97
CA LEU A 133 8.55 3.57 13.72
C LEU A 133 7.40 2.76 13.11
N GLN A 134 6.71 1.96 13.93
CA GLN A 134 5.55 1.20 13.47
C GLN A 134 4.42 2.12 12.97
N TYR A 135 4.14 3.21 13.69
CA TYR A 135 3.19 4.23 13.23
C TYR A 135 3.61 4.78 11.86
N ARG A 136 4.89 5.11 11.68
CA ARG A 136 5.43 5.61 10.41
C ARG A 136 5.26 4.60 9.28
N MET A 137 5.48 3.31 9.53
CA MET A 137 5.29 2.26 8.51
C MET A 137 3.84 2.19 8.02
N VAL A 138 2.87 2.38 8.92
CA VAL A 138 1.44 2.30 8.57
C VAL A 138 0.91 3.60 7.97
N ASN A 139 1.30 4.75 8.54
CA ASN A 139 0.75 6.06 8.20
C ASN A 139 1.60 6.82 7.16
N GLY A 140 2.83 6.38 6.93
CA GLY A 140 3.80 7.02 6.03
C GLY A 140 4.52 8.23 6.62
N ASP A 141 4.19 8.65 7.85
CA ASP A 141 4.82 9.79 8.52
C ASP A 141 4.87 9.63 10.05
N CYS A 142 5.56 10.55 10.73
CA CYS A 142 5.66 10.60 12.20
C CYS A 142 4.70 11.64 12.83
N ARG A 143 3.59 11.99 12.16
CA ARG A 143 2.65 13.03 12.61
C ARG A 143 1.55 12.44 13.49
N VAL A 144 1.96 11.84 14.60
CA VAL A 144 1.01 11.29 15.57
C VAL A 144 0.17 12.42 16.19
N PRO A 145 -1.18 12.37 16.09
CA PRO A 145 -2.05 13.32 16.76
C PRO A 145 -1.92 13.24 18.29
N GLY A 146 -2.03 14.37 18.99
CA GLY A 146 -1.98 14.38 20.45
C GLY A 146 -3.07 13.51 21.10
N GLY A 147 -4.24 13.40 20.47
CA GLY A 147 -5.36 12.55 20.87
C GLY A 147 -5.45 11.23 20.09
N TYR A 148 -4.33 10.66 19.65
CA TYR A 148 -4.33 9.42 18.86
C TYR A 148 -5.07 8.28 19.58
N LYS A 149 -6.25 7.90 19.07
CA LYS A 149 -7.18 7.00 19.77
C LYS A 149 -6.66 5.58 19.90
N GLN A 150 -5.94 5.11 18.89
CA GLN A 150 -5.41 3.75 18.83
C GLN A 150 -4.23 3.56 19.79
N ASN A 151 -3.45 4.61 20.06
CA ASN A 151 -2.39 4.59 21.07
C ASN A 151 -2.23 5.98 21.73
N PRO A 152 -3.07 6.31 22.72
CA PRO A 152 -3.05 7.62 23.38
C PRO A 152 -1.72 7.94 24.06
N GLN A 153 -1.03 6.90 24.55
CA GLN A 153 0.27 7.05 25.18
C GLN A 153 1.34 7.52 24.18
N LEU A 154 1.32 7.00 22.95
CA LEU A 154 2.22 7.44 21.89
C LEU A 154 1.95 8.89 21.50
N GLY A 155 0.68 9.28 21.35
CA GLY A 155 0.30 10.67 21.06
C GLY A 155 0.80 11.65 22.12
N ARG A 156 0.64 11.30 23.40
CA ARG A 156 1.16 12.11 24.51
C ARG A 156 2.69 12.14 24.55
N TRP A 157 3.35 11.02 24.29
CA TRP A 157 4.81 10.96 24.22
C TRP A 157 5.37 11.85 23.11
N VAL A 158 4.78 11.80 21.90
CA VAL A 158 5.15 12.64 20.76
C VAL A 158 4.95 14.12 21.09
N MET A 159 3.84 14.48 21.74
CA MET A 159 3.59 15.84 22.19
C MET A 159 4.66 16.32 23.18
N ASN A 160 5.04 15.46 24.13
CA ASN A 160 6.10 15.76 25.09
C ASN A 160 7.46 15.98 24.38
N GLN A 161 7.83 15.13 23.41
CA GLN A 161 9.08 15.34 22.65
C GLN A 161 9.10 16.72 21.96
N ARG A 162 7.99 17.10 21.28
CA ARG A 162 7.85 18.41 20.63
C ARG A 162 7.96 19.57 21.63
N GLN A 163 7.33 19.44 22.79
CA GLN A 163 7.36 20.45 23.84
C GLN A 163 8.77 20.61 24.41
N SER A 164 9.44 19.50 24.74
CA SER A 164 10.82 19.49 25.25
C SER A 164 11.78 20.12 24.24
N TYR A 165 11.69 19.78 22.96
CA TYR A 165 12.50 20.40 21.90
C TYR A 165 12.24 21.90 21.79
N ASN A 166 10.98 22.34 21.76
CA ASN A 166 10.65 23.77 21.70
C ASN A 166 11.17 24.54 22.93
N ASN A 167 11.17 23.93 24.12
CA ASN A 167 11.74 24.54 25.31
C ASN A 167 13.27 24.71 25.20
N VAL A 168 13.96 23.72 24.65
CA VAL A 168 15.40 23.80 24.34
C VAL A 168 15.67 24.95 23.35
N GLN A 169 14.88 25.04 22.27
CA GLN A 169 15.04 26.08 21.25
C GLN A 169 14.74 27.51 21.76
N THR A 170 13.74 27.66 22.64
CA THR A 170 13.30 28.98 23.15
C THR A 170 14.00 29.40 24.44
N GLY A 171 14.88 28.57 25.01
CA GLY A 171 15.56 28.84 26.27
C GLY A 171 14.63 28.90 27.49
N LYS A 172 13.39 28.39 27.39
CA LYS A 172 12.41 28.41 28.49
C LYS A 172 12.86 27.50 29.62
N LYS A 173 13.26 28.10 30.75
CA LYS A 173 13.51 27.40 32.01
C LYS A 173 12.15 27.10 32.68
N GLY A 174 11.80 25.81 32.81
CA GLY A 174 10.61 25.37 33.56
C GLY A 174 9.68 24.36 32.88
N GLY A 175 9.97 23.94 31.64
CA GLY A 175 9.20 22.91 30.96
C GLY A 175 9.70 21.48 31.24
N SER A 176 8.80 20.51 31.17
CA SER A 176 9.05 19.07 31.33
C SER A 176 10.28 18.60 30.55
N GLY A 177 11.27 18.07 31.27
CA GLY A 177 12.43 17.29 30.79
C GLY A 177 13.20 17.85 29.58
N LYS A 178 14.50 18.14 29.74
CA LYS A 178 15.35 18.39 28.57
C LYS A 178 15.42 17.13 27.72
N ILE A 179 15.08 17.23 26.44
CA ILE A 179 15.36 16.18 25.47
C ILE A 179 16.87 16.18 25.20
N SER A 180 17.51 15.00 25.18
CA SER A 180 18.93 14.88 24.88
C SER A 180 19.19 15.08 23.38
N GLN A 181 20.41 15.49 23.04
CA GLN A 181 20.82 15.69 21.64
C GLN A 181 20.73 14.38 20.84
N GLU A 182 21.17 13.27 21.42
CA GLU A 182 21.05 11.93 20.82
C GLU A 182 19.60 11.56 20.46
N ARG A 183 18.64 11.87 21.34
CA ARG A 183 17.21 11.63 21.07
C ARG A 183 16.66 12.53 19.97
N ILE A 184 17.16 13.76 19.87
CA ILE A 184 16.83 14.66 18.76
C ILE A 184 17.33 14.04 17.46
N GLU A 185 18.60 13.64 17.40
CA GLU A 185 19.21 13.06 16.20
C GLU A 185 18.53 11.76 15.77
N LYS A 186 18.19 10.89 16.73
CA LYS A 186 17.47 9.64 16.47
C LYS A 186 16.07 9.93 15.90
N LEU A 187 15.36 10.92 16.42
CA LEU A 187 14.06 11.36 15.88
C LEU A 187 14.19 12.07 14.52
N ASP A 188 15.22 12.88 14.32
CA ASP A 188 15.50 13.54 13.04
C ASP A 188 15.82 12.53 11.94
N SER A 189 16.54 11.45 12.27
CA SER A 189 16.89 10.36 11.35
C SER A 189 15.67 9.69 10.71
N ILE A 190 14.52 9.73 11.39
CA ILE A 190 13.26 9.15 10.93
C ILE A 190 12.28 10.19 10.39
N GLY A 191 12.71 11.44 10.24
CA GLY A 191 11.87 12.54 9.74
C GLY A 191 10.83 13.01 10.75
N PHE A 192 11.12 12.95 12.05
CA PHE A 192 10.21 13.41 13.08
C PHE A 192 9.92 14.91 12.97
N PHE A 193 8.64 15.27 12.99
CA PHE A 193 8.26 16.68 12.91
C PHE A 193 8.26 17.32 14.30
N TRP A 194 9.08 18.34 14.53
CA TRP A 194 9.12 19.07 15.81
C TRP A 194 8.09 20.18 15.96
N GLY A 195 7.41 20.58 14.88
CA GLY A 195 6.52 21.74 14.90
C GLY A 195 5.41 21.63 15.94
N VAL A 196 5.23 22.70 16.71
CA VAL A 196 4.27 22.81 17.83
C VAL A 196 2.88 23.26 17.36
N LYS A 197 2.73 23.65 16.10
CA LYS A 197 1.46 24.13 15.52
C LYS A 197 0.73 23.00 14.80
N TYR A 198 0.02 22.18 15.56
CA TYR A 198 -1.26 21.64 15.08
C TYR A 198 -2.38 22.49 15.67
N SER A 199 -2.39 23.77 15.35
CA SER A 199 -3.64 24.51 15.36
C SER A 199 -4.40 24.07 14.11
N THR A 200 -5.61 23.56 14.31
CA THR A 200 -6.64 23.18 13.32
C THR A 200 -6.54 21.79 12.69
N GLY A 201 -6.98 20.78 13.45
CA GLY A 201 -8.17 19.97 13.11
C GLY A 201 -8.16 19.13 11.84
N THR A 202 -7.00 18.85 11.23
CA THR A 202 -6.94 17.92 10.10
C THR A 202 -6.35 16.61 10.57
N GLU A 203 -7.23 15.70 10.98
CA GLU A 203 -6.88 14.34 11.45
C GLU A 203 -6.38 13.41 10.33
N ARG A 204 -6.40 13.88 9.08
CA ARG A 204 -6.06 13.07 7.91
C ARG A 204 -4.56 12.83 7.76
N SER A 205 -4.20 11.56 7.62
CA SER A 205 -2.89 11.04 7.25
C SER A 205 -2.53 11.37 5.79
N PHE A 206 -1.24 11.26 5.44
CA PHE A 206 -0.77 11.42 4.06
C PHE A 206 -1.54 10.51 3.09
N LYS A 207 -1.76 9.25 3.46
CA LYS A 207 -2.49 8.26 2.65
C LYS A 207 -3.94 8.66 2.38
N GLU A 208 -4.61 9.26 3.36
CA GLU A 208 -5.97 9.79 3.18
C GLU A 208 -6.00 10.98 2.21
N TYR A 209 -5.01 11.87 2.29
CA TYR A 209 -4.87 12.96 1.31
C TYR A 209 -4.58 12.44 -0.10
N ILE A 210 -3.74 11.43 -0.27
CA ILE A 210 -3.49 10.80 -1.57
C ILE A 210 -4.79 10.22 -2.14
N SER A 211 -5.54 9.49 -1.32
CA SER A 211 -6.82 8.89 -1.72
C SER A 211 -7.84 9.96 -2.15
N GLU A 212 -7.93 11.07 -1.41
CA GLU A 212 -8.80 12.20 -1.77
C GLU A 212 -8.33 12.94 -3.01
N LEU A 213 -7.01 13.08 -3.19
CA LEU A 213 -6.41 13.71 -4.35
C LEU A 213 -6.66 12.91 -5.63
N GLN A 214 -6.60 11.57 -5.57
CA GLN A 214 -6.99 10.69 -6.67
C GLN A 214 -8.47 10.83 -7.01
N LYS A 215 -9.35 10.88 -6.00
CA LYS A 215 -10.79 11.15 -6.21
C LYS A 215 -11.01 12.50 -6.90
N TYR A 216 -10.33 13.56 -6.45
CA TYR A 216 -10.42 14.89 -7.05
C TYR A 216 -9.93 14.90 -8.50
N LYS A 217 -8.84 14.19 -8.81
CA LYS A 217 -8.34 14.01 -10.18
C LYS A 217 -9.38 13.33 -11.07
N ASN A 218 -10.06 12.30 -10.56
CA ASN A 218 -11.06 11.55 -11.33
C ASN A 218 -12.31 12.39 -11.62
N THR A 219 -12.67 13.34 -10.75
CA THR A 219 -13.86 14.18 -10.93
C THR A 219 -13.57 15.44 -11.76
N ILE A 220 -12.45 16.10 -11.54
CA ILE A 220 -12.13 17.40 -12.17
C ILE A 220 -11.17 17.23 -13.36
N GLY A 221 -10.40 16.14 -13.41
CA GLY A 221 -9.38 15.89 -14.43
C GLY A 221 -8.02 16.56 -14.15
N ASN A 222 -7.85 17.23 -13.00
CA ASN A 222 -6.60 17.87 -12.60
C ASN A 222 -6.38 17.87 -11.08
N PHE A 223 -5.27 18.44 -10.63
CA PHE A 223 -4.89 18.55 -9.21
C PHE A 223 -4.95 19.99 -8.67
N ASP A 224 -5.59 20.89 -9.40
CA ASP A 224 -5.62 22.32 -9.06
C ASP A 224 -6.76 22.64 -8.09
N VAL A 225 -6.57 22.16 -6.87
CA VAL A 225 -7.48 22.40 -5.76
C VAL A 225 -7.34 23.85 -5.26
N HIS A 226 -8.48 24.50 -5.04
CA HIS A 226 -8.53 25.86 -4.53
C HIS A 226 -7.86 25.98 -3.14
N PRO A 227 -7.02 26.99 -2.86
CA PRO A 227 -6.28 27.11 -1.60
C PRO A 227 -7.11 27.14 -0.32
N ASN A 228 -8.37 27.59 -0.40
CA ASN A 228 -9.27 27.62 0.77
C ASN A 228 -9.85 26.24 1.12
N HIS A 229 -9.79 25.28 0.20
CA HIS A 229 -10.18 23.90 0.44
C HIS A 229 -9.14 23.20 1.31
N GLU A 230 -9.57 22.25 2.15
CA GLU A 230 -8.68 21.48 3.04
C GLU A 230 -7.53 20.80 2.28
N LEU A 231 -7.88 20.04 1.23
CA LEU A 231 -6.91 19.45 0.29
C LEU A 231 -6.00 20.51 -0.39
N GLY A 232 -6.52 21.71 -0.69
CA GLY A 232 -5.73 22.80 -1.27
C GLY A 232 -4.71 23.41 -0.29
N LYS A 233 -5.08 23.52 1.00
CA LYS A 233 -4.16 23.89 2.08
C LYS A 233 -3.06 22.85 2.22
N TRP A 234 -3.40 21.56 2.17
CA TRP A 234 -2.42 20.47 2.21
C TRP A 234 -1.47 20.50 1.01
N ILE A 235 -1.98 20.62 -0.23
CA ILE A 235 -1.15 20.76 -1.45
C ILE A 235 -0.19 21.95 -1.34
N SER A 236 -0.64 23.06 -0.77
CA SER A 236 0.21 24.26 -0.60
C SER A 236 1.39 23.99 0.33
N ARG A 237 1.14 23.30 1.46
CA ARG A 237 2.21 22.85 2.37
C ARG A 237 3.13 21.85 1.67
N LEU A 238 2.58 20.86 0.97
CA LEU A 238 3.33 19.85 0.24
C LEU A 238 4.31 20.47 -0.79
N ARG A 239 3.84 21.47 -1.55
CA ARG A 239 4.68 22.22 -2.50
C ARG A 239 5.77 23.02 -1.81
N ALA A 240 5.51 23.58 -0.62
CA ALA A 240 6.51 24.29 0.15
C ALA A 240 7.60 23.35 0.69
N GLU A 241 7.21 22.19 1.24
CA GLU A 241 8.13 21.15 1.71
C GLU A 241 9.02 20.63 0.57
N TYR A 242 8.44 20.33 -0.59
CA TYR A 242 9.21 19.91 -1.76
C TYR A 242 10.22 20.97 -2.23
N LYS A 243 9.87 22.27 -2.11
CA LYS A 243 10.80 23.37 -2.40
C LYS A 243 11.94 23.45 -1.39
N MET A 244 11.69 23.13 -0.12
CA MET A 244 12.73 23.06 0.92
C MET A 244 13.68 21.90 0.64
N LEU A 245 13.15 20.73 0.32
CA LEU A 245 13.95 19.54 -0.04
C LEU A 245 14.87 19.82 -1.24
N LYS A 246 14.35 20.46 -2.29
CA LYS A 246 15.15 20.85 -3.47
C LYS A 246 16.29 21.82 -3.17
N LYS A 247 16.22 22.54 -2.06
CA LYS A 247 17.26 23.47 -1.60
C LYS A 247 18.24 22.81 -0.64
N GLY A 248 18.19 21.49 -0.47
CA GLY A 248 19.01 20.74 0.49
C GLY A 248 18.67 21.07 1.94
N ARG A 249 17.48 21.63 2.21
CA ARG A 249 17.01 21.91 3.56
C ARG A 249 16.19 20.73 4.07
N PRO A 250 16.19 20.47 5.38
CA PRO A 250 15.30 19.49 5.98
C PRO A 250 13.85 19.78 5.59
N ALA A 251 13.15 18.76 5.10
CA ALA A 251 11.76 18.83 4.64
C ALA A 251 10.99 17.60 5.13
N LEU A 252 9.68 17.76 5.29
CA LEU A 252 8.81 16.73 5.87
C LEU A 252 8.34 15.70 4.84
N ILE A 253 8.51 16.00 3.57
CA ILE A 253 8.14 15.10 2.49
C ILE A 253 9.27 14.10 2.24
N THR A 254 8.97 12.81 2.37
CA THR A 254 9.96 11.74 2.12
C THR A 254 10.15 11.50 0.62
N LEU A 255 11.24 10.84 0.24
CA LEU A 255 11.45 10.42 -1.15
C LEU A 255 10.36 9.46 -1.62
N ASP A 256 9.91 8.55 -0.76
CA ASP A 256 8.83 7.61 -1.05
C ASP A 256 7.51 8.35 -1.30
N GLN A 257 7.19 9.37 -0.48
CA GLN A 257 6.00 10.21 -0.68
C GLN A 257 6.07 11.01 -1.99
N ILE A 258 7.27 11.46 -2.39
CA ILE A 258 7.48 12.12 -3.70
C ILE A 258 7.25 11.12 -4.84
N GLN A 259 7.71 9.88 -4.67
CA GLN A 259 7.54 8.83 -5.65
C GLN A 259 6.07 8.42 -5.79
N GLU A 260 5.34 8.26 -4.68
CA GLU A 260 3.88 8.00 -4.69
C GLU A 260 3.11 9.13 -5.40
N LEU A 261 3.46 10.39 -5.13
CA LEU A 261 2.90 11.55 -5.85
C LEU A 261 3.22 11.52 -7.35
N LYS A 262 4.43 11.07 -7.71
CA LYS A 262 4.86 10.94 -9.11
C LYS A 262 4.05 9.87 -9.84
N GLU A 263 3.78 8.74 -9.20
CA GLU A 263 3.01 7.61 -9.75
C GLU A 263 1.56 7.98 -10.03
N ILE A 264 0.92 8.75 -9.16
CA ILE A 264 -0.44 9.26 -9.42
C ILE A 264 -0.46 10.38 -10.48
N GLY A 265 0.71 10.84 -10.93
CA GLY A 265 0.89 11.89 -11.94
C GLY A 265 0.73 13.30 -11.38
N PHE A 266 0.94 13.50 -10.07
CA PHE A 266 0.79 14.81 -9.42
C PHE A 266 1.75 15.85 -10.01
N ARG A 267 1.21 17.03 -10.34
CA ARG A 267 1.98 18.15 -10.86
C ARG A 267 2.31 19.16 -9.77
N TRP A 268 3.62 19.38 -9.59
CA TRP A 268 4.17 20.35 -8.64
C TRP A 268 3.84 21.81 -8.99
N LYS A 269 3.64 22.12 -10.28
CA LYS A 269 3.19 23.42 -10.78
C LYS A 269 1.69 23.35 -11.10
N ARG A 270 0.99 24.48 -10.97
CA ARG A 270 -0.41 24.60 -11.42
C ARG A 270 -0.49 24.49 -12.94
N GLN A 271 -1.59 23.95 -13.46
CA GLN A 271 -1.91 24.09 -14.88
C GLN A 271 -2.42 25.51 -15.11
N THR A 272 -1.58 26.33 -15.73
CA THR A 272 -2.03 27.57 -16.35
C THR A 272 -2.79 27.21 -17.63
N LYS A 273 -4.02 27.71 -17.75
CA LYS A 273 -4.78 27.65 -19.00
C LYS A 273 -4.09 28.48 -20.07
#